data_AF-A0A512CGS5-F1
#
_entry.id   AF-A0A512CGS5-F1
#
_cell.length_a   1.000
_cell.length_b   1.000
_cell.length_c   1.000
_cell.angle_alpha   90.00
_cell.angle_beta   90.00
_cell.angle_gamma   90.00
#
_symmetry.space_group_name_H-M   'P 1'
#
loop_
_entity.id
_entity.type
_entity.pdbx_description
1 polymer ?
#
loop_
_entity_poly.entity_id
_entity_poly.type
_entity_poly.pdbx_seq_one_letter_code
_entity_poly.pdbx_strand_id
1 'polypeptide(L)'
;MIATQSNLFPEILNTIKRLKPEHLTEDRKAVIKPLVDYIQLKVDNQQEIRINFICTHNSRRSHLSQIWAQTMAYKLGIKNVFCYSAGTEATALFPVVAATLQNSGFHIKTLSQDKNPVYSIKYANNEHPIIGFSKSLADEFNPKSEFVAIMTCSQADGACPNISGAEKRIPITFDDPKAFDNTPEQAEKYQERSNQIATEFYYVFSQIKQ
;
A
#
# COMPACT_ATOMS: atom_id res chain seq x y z
N MET A 1 17.04 -14.97 -18.84
CA MET A 1 16.41 -13.74 -18.33
C MET A 1 17.16 -13.32 -17.08
N ILE A 2 17.83 -12.16 -17.11
CA ILE A 2 18.58 -11.65 -15.96
C ILE A 2 17.52 -11.15 -14.96
N ALA A 3 17.41 -11.81 -13.81
CA ALA A 3 16.63 -11.28 -12.71
C ALA A 3 17.21 -9.91 -12.35
N THR A 4 16.47 -8.84 -12.63
CA THR A 4 16.83 -7.50 -12.17
C THR A 4 16.87 -7.54 -10.65
N GLN A 5 18.08 -7.58 -10.07
CA GLN A 5 18.26 -7.42 -8.64
C GLN A 5 17.65 -6.07 -8.24
N SER A 6 16.56 -6.12 -7.46
CA SER A 6 15.94 -4.92 -6.93
C SER A 6 16.87 -4.30 -5.88
N ASN A 7 17.31 -3.06 -6.12
CA ASN A 7 18.22 -2.32 -5.25
C ASN A 7 17.47 -1.65 -4.08
N LEU A 8 16.65 -2.43 -3.38
CA LEU A 8 15.99 -1.99 -2.14
C LEU A 8 17.01 -1.71 -1.04
N PHE A 9 16.66 -0.84 -0.09
CA PHE A 9 17.47 -0.68 1.12
C PHE A 9 17.62 -2.02 1.88
N PRO A 10 18.82 -2.33 2.40
CA PRO A 10 19.08 -3.60 3.09
C PRO A 10 18.10 -3.91 4.23
N GLU A 11 17.70 -2.88 4.97
CA GLU A 11 16.76 -2.97 6.10
C GLU A 11 15.37 -3.40 5.64
N ILE A 12 14.90 -2.89 4.49
CA ILE A 12 13.65 -3.32 3.87
C ILE A 12 13.77 -4.79 3.45
N LEU A 13 14.87 -5.19 2.82
CA LEU A 13 15.10 -6.60 2.47
C LEU A 13 15.08 -7.52 3.70
N ASN A 14 15.66 -7.07 4.83
CA ASN A 14 15.62 -7.82 6.08
C ASN A 14 14.20 -7.94 6.64
N THR A 15 13.38 -6.88 6.53
CA THR A 15 11.95 -6.96 6.86
C THR A 15 11.23 -7.97 5.99
N ILE A 16 11.45 -7.93 4.67
CA ILE A 16 10.77 -8.81 3.72
C ILE A 16 11.14 -10.28 3.92
N LYS A 17 12.40 -10.59 4.27
CA LYS A 17 12.86 -11.96 4.59
C LYS A 17 12.10 -12.61 5.76
N ARG A 18 11.56 -11.80 6.67
CA ARG A 18 10.81 -12.27 7.85
C ARG A 18 9.33 -12.51 7.55
N LEU A 19 8.82 -12.01 6.43
CA LEU A 19 7.43 -12.21 6.03
C LEU A 19 7.21 -13.67 5.62
N LYS A 20 6.01 -14.17 5.84
CA LYS A 20 5.62 -15.56 5.62
C LYS A 20 4.37 -15.67 4.75
N PRO A 21 4.43 -15.26 3.46
CA PRO A 21 3.28 -15.33 2.55
C PRO A 21 2.73 -16.76 2.38
N GLU A 22 3.56 -17.78 2.58
CA GLU A 22 3.17 -19.20 2.58
C GLU A 22 2.17 -19.57 3.68
N HIS A 23 2.11 -18.80 4.78
CA HIS A 23 1.20 -19.03 5.90
C HIS A 23 -0.15 -18.32 5.76
N LEU A 24 -0.40 -17.59 4.67
CA LEU A 24 -1.73 -17.02 4.41
C LEU A 24 -2.77 -18.13 4.29
N THR A 25 -3.89 -17.98 4.99
CA THR A 25 -5.01 -18.93 4.92
C THR A 25 -5.65 -18.91 3.53
N GLU A 26 -6.30 -20.01 3.15
CA GLU A 26 -7.00 -20.08 1.86
C GLU A 26 -8.13 -19.05 1.76
N ASP A 27 -8.85 -18.78 2.85
CA ASP A 27 -9.85 -17.71 2.91
C ASP A 27 -9.22 -16.34 2.62
N ARG A 28 -8.04 -16.07 3.18
CA ARG A 28 -7.34 -14.81 2.93
C ARG A 28 -6.84 -14.71 1.50
N LYS A 29 -6.32 -15.80 0.93
CA LYS A 29 -5.93 -15.89 -0.48
C LYS A 29 -7.12 -15.64 -1.40
N ALA A 30 -8.30 -16.18 -1.08
CA ALA A 30 -9.51 -15.95 -1.83
C ALA A 30 -9.92 -14.47 -1.85
N VAL A 31 -9.76 -13.75 -0.73
CA VAL A 31 -10.03 -12.30 -0.65
C VAL A 31 -9.09 -11.48 -1.52
N ILE A 32 -7.80 -11.82 -1.59
CA ILE A 32 -6.80 -11.07 -2.36
C ILE A 32 -6.67 -11.51 -3.82
N LYS A 33 -7.18 -12.70 -4.17
CA LYS A 33 -7.15 -13.25 -5.54
C LYS A 33 -7.67 -12.28 -6.61
N PRO A 34 -8.78 -11.54 -6.42
CA PRO A 34 -9.26 -10.60 -7.43
C PRO A 34 -8.24 -9.52 -7.80
N LEU A 35 -7.36 -9.12 -6.87
CA LEU A 35 -6.28 -8.17 -7.15
C LEU A 35 -5.16 -8.84 -7.97
N VAL A 36 -4.81 -10.09 -7.66
CA VAL A 36 -3.87 -10.88 -8.47
C VAL A 36 -4.38 -10.98 -9.91
N ASP A 37 -5.64 -11.36 -10.10
CA ASP A 37 -6.25 -11.51 -11.42
C ASP A 37 -6.28 -10.17 -12.18
N TYR A 38 -6.55 -9.06 -11.50
CA TYR A 38 -6.50 -7.72 -12.09
C TYR A 38 -5.10 -7.34 -12.56
N ILE A 39 -4.10 -7.52 -11.70
CA ILE A 39 -2.70 -7.16 -12.03
C ILE A 39 -2.20 -8.06 -13.17
N GLN A 40 -2.48 -9.37 -13.13
CA GLN A 40 -2.08 -10.28 -14.20
C GLN A 40 -2.69 -9.87 -15.55
N LEU A 41 -3.99 -9.54 -15.58
CA LEU A 41 -4.64 -9.08 -16.80
C LEU A 41 -3.98 -7.81 -17.37
N LYS A 42 -3.57 -6.87 -16.51
CA LYS A 42 -2.86 -5.66 -16.94
C LYS A 42 -1.47 -5.99 -17.47
N VAL A 43 -0.74 -6.91 -16.83
CA VAL A 43 0.58 -7.38 -17.30
C VAL A 43 0.46 -8.06 -18.67
N ASP A 44 -0.47 -8.99 -18.82
CA ASP A 44 -0.69 -9.74 -20.08
C ASP A 44 -1.02 -8.79 -21.25
N ASN A 45 -1.78 -7.73 -20.97
CA ASN A 45 -2.15 -6.72 -21.95
C ASN A 45 -1.16 -5.56 -22.07
N GLN A 46 -0.02 -5.61 -21.36
CA GLN A 46 1.01 -4.56 -21.34
C GLN A 46 0.45 -3.17 -20.97
N GLN A 47 -0.55 -3.13 -20.10
CA GLN A 47 -1.20 -1.90 -19.62
C GLN A 47 -0.58 -1.40 -18.32
N GLU A 48 -0.75 -0.12 -18.03
CA GLU A 48 -0.40 0.43 -16.72
C GLU A 48 -1.27 -0.18 -15.61
N ILE A 49 -0.64 -0.44 -14.47
CA ILE A 49 -1.28 -0.99 -13.28
C ILE A 49 -1.43 0.13 -12.27
N ARG A 50 -2.60 0.75 -12.22
CA ARG A 50 -2.91 1.81 -11.24
C ARG A 50 -3.74 1.22 -10.11
N ILE A 51 -3.26 1.35 -8.88
CA ILE A 51 -3.91 0.81 -7.68
C ILE A 51 -4.15 1.94 -6.69
N ASN A 52 -5.40 2.22 -6.34
CA ASN A 52 -5.74 3.24 -5.36
C ASN A 52 -6.26 2.60 -4.07
N PHE A 53 -5.48 2.69 -2.99
CA PHE A 53 -5.82 2.17 -1.68
C PHE A 53 -6.64 3.18 -0.88
N ILE A 54 -7.82 2.78 -0.44
CA ILE A 54 -8.78 3.73 0.12
C ILE A 54 -9.15 3.29 1.54
N CYS A 55 -9.17 4.25 2.45
CA CYS A 55 -9.75 4.10 3.78
C CYS A 55 -10.61 5.32 4.11
N THR A 56 -11.09 5.47 5.35
CA THR A 56 -11.94 6.60 5.72
C THR A 56 -11.17 7.93 5.67
N HIS A 57 -10.08 8.06 6.43
CA HIS A 57 -9.40 9.34 6.65
C HIS A 57 -8.07 9.52 5.89
N ASN A 58 -7.68 8.54 5.06
CA ASN A 58 -6.34 8.45 4.45
C ASN A 58 -5.21 8.79 5.43
N SER A 59 -5.15 8.06 6.53
CA SER A 59 -4.24 8.40 7.64
C SER A 59 -3.34 7.23 8.04
N ARG A 60 -3.81 5.99 7.86
CA ARG A 60 -3.16 4.76 8.34
C ARG A 60 -3.07 3.69 7.24
N ARG A 61 -3.99 2.71 7.26
CA ARG A 61 -4.00 1.51 6.42
C ARG A 61 -3.72 1.77 4.94
N SER A 62 -4.41 2.73 4.33
CA SER A 62 -4.19 3.03 2.90
C SER A 62 -2.79 3.52 2.56
N HIS A 63 -2.13 4.27 3.45
CA HIS A 63 -0.72 4.64 3.28
C HIS A 63 0.20 3.43 3.39
N LEU A 64 0.05 2.62 4.44
CA LEU A 64 0.82 1.37 4.59
C LEU A 64 0.67 0.48 3.34
N SER A 65 -0.56 0.35 2.83
CA SER A 65 -0.85 -0.44 1.64
C SER A 65 -0.21 0.13 0.38
N GLN A 66 -0.33 1.43 0.12
CA GLN A 66 0.33 2.10 -1.01
C GLN A 66 1.82 1.83 -1.03
N ILE A 67 2.47 2.00 0.13
CA ILE A 67 3.92 1.97 0.26
C ILE A 67 4.45 0.55 0.10
N TRP A 68 3.82 -0.43 0.76
CA TRP A 68 4.22 -1.82 0.62
C TRP A 68 3.92 -2.39 -0.76
N ALA A 69 2.78 -2.04 -1.37
CA ALA A 69 2.45 -2.52 -2.71
C ALA A 69 3.46 -2.02 -3.76
N GLN A 70 3.78 -0.72 -3.76
CA GLN A 70 4.79 -0.16 -4.66
C GLN A 70 6.17 -0.81 -4.44
N THR A 71 6.55 -1.03 -3.19
CA THR A 71 7.84 -1.64 -2.82
C THR A 71 7.91 -3.10 -3.28
N MET A 72 6.84 -3.87 -3.13
CA MET A 72 6.78 -5.27 -3.55
C MET A 72 6.76 -5.43 -5.06
N ALA A 73 6.02 -4.57 -5.77
CA ALA A 73 6.05 -4.50 -7.23
C ALA A 73 7.48 -4.28 -7.74
N TYR A 74 8.18 -3.27 -7.20
CA TYR A 74 9.58 -3.01 -7.53
C TYR A 74 10.48 -4.20 -7.18
N LYS A 75 10.33 -4.77 -5.97
CA LYS A 75 11.13 -5.91 -5.52
C LYS A 75 11.11 -7.06 -6.51
N LEU A 76 9.92 -7.39 -7.01
CA LEU A 76 9.64 -8.54 -7.86
C LEU A 76 9.73 -8.21 -9.35
N GLY A 77 10.14 -7.00 -9.70
CA GLY A 77 10.37 -6.58 -11.08
C GLY A 77 9.08 -6.35 -11.89
N ILE A 78 7.93 -6.19 -11.24
CA ILE A 78 6.67 -5.88 -11.92
C ILE A 78 6.70 -4.42 -12.34
N LYS A 79 6.76 -4.19 -13.65
CA LYS A 79 6.87 -2.86 -14.26
C LYS A 79 5.52 -2.16 -14.33
N ASN A 80 5.55 -0.83 -14.49
CA ASN A 80 4.38 0.01 -14.73
C ASN A 80 3.30 -0.06 -13.62
N VAL A 81 3.71 -0.29 -12.37
CA VAL A 81 2.84 -0.26 -11.19
C VAL A 81 2.91 1.12 -10.54
N PHE A 82 1.74 1.74 -10.36
CA PHE A 82 1.57 3.03 -9.72
C PHE A 82 0.56 2.91 -8.58
N CYS A 83 1.03 3.03 -7.36
CA CYS A 83 0.20 2.94 -6.17
C CYS A 83 -0.15 4.33 -5.60
N TYR A 84 -1.43 4.51 -5.29
CA TYR A 84 -2.01 5.72 -4.71
C TYR A 84 -2.69 5.38 -3.39
N SER A 85 -2.96 6.40 -2.58
CA SER A 85 -3.84 6.24 -1.43
C SER A 85 -4.78 7.43 -1.30
N ALA A 86 -6.00 7.16 -0.84
CA ALA A 86 -7.02 8.17 -0.67
C ALA A 86 -7.96 7.85 0.50
N GLY A 87 -8.79 8.84 0.81
CA GLY A 87 -9.75 8.85 1.89
C GLY A 87 -11.13 9.26 1.39
N THR A 88 -12.20 8.82 2.04
CA THR A 88 -13.47 9.55 1.89
C THR A 88 -13.33 10.98 2.40
N GLU A 89 -12.46 11.18 3.40
CA GLU A 89 -12.07 12.48 3.94
C GLU A 89 -10.54 12.57 4.08
N ALA A 90 -9.98 13.76 3.88
CA ALA A 90 -8.56 14.04 4.10
C ALA A 90 -8.32 14.55 5.52
N THR A 91 -7.25 14.06 6.15
CA THR A 91 -6.79 14.53 7.46
C THR A 91 -5.27 14.79 7.41
N ALA A 92 -4.48 13.86 7.96
CA ALA A 92 -3.03 13.83 7.88
C ALA A 92 -2.55 12.38 7.94
N LEU A 93 -1.39 12.10 7.33
CA LEU A 93 -0.69 10.84 7.55
C LEU A 93 -0.33 10.74 9.03
N PHE A 94 -0.78 9.68 9.70
CA PHE A 94 -0.57 9.55 11.13
C PHE A 94 0.93 9.33 11.42
N PRO A 95 1.60 10.12 12.28
CA PRO A 95 3.05 10.07 12.43
C PRO A 95 3.61 8.70 12.79
N VAL A 96 2.84 7.87 13.51
CA VAL A 96 3.25 6.51 13.86
C VAL A 96 3.41 5.63 12.62
N VAL A 97 2.63 5.86 11.55
CA VAL A 97 2.81 5.16 10.27
C VAL A 97 4.19 5.44 9.68
N ALA A 98 4.61 6.72 9.69
CA ALA A 98 5.95 7.09 9.25
C ALA A 98 7.02 6.40 10.14
N ALA A 99 6.88 6.47 11.46
CA ALA A 99 7.80 5.79 12.37
C ALA A 99 7.88 4.26 12.12
N THR A 100 6.74 3.58 11.93
CA THR A 100 6.68 2.15 11.61
C THR A 100 7.37 1.80 10.30
N LEU A 101 7.20 2.63 9.27
CA LEU A 101 7.88 2.44 7.99
C LEU A 101 9.39 2.69 8.13
N GLN A 102 9.80 3.71 8.87
CA GLN A 102 11.21 3.95 9.15
C GLN A 102 11.85 2.75 9.88
N ASN A 103 11.16 2.18 10.87
CA ASN A 103 11.58 0.95 11.56
C ASN A 103 11.66 -0.28 10.62
N SER A 104 10.89 -0.27 9.53
CA SER A 104 10.92 -1.30 8.51
C SER A 104 12.01 -1.10 7.45
N GLY A 105 12.74 0.03 7.51
CA GLY A 105 13.88 0.35 6.64
C GLY A 105 13.63 1.44 5.60
N PHE A 106 12.46 2.08 5.58
CA PHE A 106 12.18 3.16 4.65
C PHE A 106 12.88 4.45 5.06
N HIS A 107 13.40 5.19 4.08
CA HIS A 107 13.96 6.52 4.33
C HIS A 107 12.86 7.55 4.19
N ILE A 108 12.52 8.22 5.29
CA ILE A 108 11.43 9.20 5.34
C ILE A 108 11.99 10.60 5.52
N LYS A 109 11.53 11.53 4.68
CA LYS A 109 11.83 12.95 4.79
C LYS A 109 10.54 13.75 4.74
N THR A 110 10.31 14.59 5.74
CA THR A 110 9.21 15.57 5.72
C THR A 110 9.56 16.72 4.76
N LEU A 111 8.62 17.06 3.88
CA LEU A 111 8.76 18.10 2.85
C LEU A 111 7.97 19.38 3.18
N SER A 112 6.93 19.29 4.01
CA SER A 112 6.17 20.44 4.50
C SER A 112 5.86 20.33 5.99
N GLN A 113 5.66 21.46 6.68
CA GLN A 113 5.43 21.52 8.12
C GLN A 113 3.99 21.94 8.48
N ASP A 114 3.04 21.69 7.57
CA ASP A 114 1.63 22.07 7.73
C ASP A 114 0.83 21.03 8.55
N LYS A 115 -0.45 21.31 8.79
CA LYS A 115 -1.37 20.38 9.49
C LYS A 115 -1.52 19.02 8.78
N ASN A 116 -1.28 18.97 7.47
CA ASN A 116 -1.21 17.75 6.66
C ASN A 116 0.17 17.68 6.00
N PRO A 117 1.22 17.24 6.74
CA PRO A 117 2.57 17.23 6.22
C PRO A 117 2.70 16.32 5.01
N VAL A 118 3.55 16.74 4.05
CA VAL A 118 3.95 15.93 2.91
C VAL A 118 5.24 15.20 3.24
N TYR A 119 5.28 13.91 2.97
CA TYR A 119 6.42 13.03 3.22
C TYR A 119 6.96 12.48 1.90
N SER A 120 8.28 12.50 1.73
CA SER A 120 9.01 11.70 0.76
C SER A 120 9.44 10.39 1.41
N ILE A 121 9.02 9.26 0.85
CA ILE A 121 9.25 7.92 1.39
C ILE A 121 10.02 7.10 0.35
N LYS A 122 11.33 6.94 0.54
CA LYS A 122 12.18 6.16 -0.37
C LYS A 122 12.31 4.71 0.12
N TYR A 123 12.33 3.81 -0.86
CA TYR A 123 12.56 2.38 -0.67
C TYR A 123 13.83 1.86 -1.36
N ALA A 124 14.46 2.69 -2.21
CA ALA A 124 15.67 2.40 -2.95
C ALA A 124 16.44 3.71 -3.28
N ASN A 125 17.73 3.59 -3.63
CA ASN A 125 18.59 4.76 -3.87
C ASN A 125 18.17 5.60 -5.09
N ASN A 126 17.89 4.95 -6.22
CA ASN A 126 17.66 5.65 -7.50
C ASN A 126 16.19 5.79 -7.87
N GLU A 127 15.29 5.16 -7.12
CA GLU A 127 13.86 5.20 -7.40
C GLU A 127 13.23 6.49 -6.87
N HIS A 128 12.20 6.95 -7.58
CA HIS A 128 11.41 8.09 -7.14
C HIS A 128 10.73 7.77 -5.80
N PRO A 129 10.70 8.72 -4.85
CA PRO A 129 10.04 8.52 -3.58
C PRO A 129 8.53 8.38 -3.78
N ILE A 130 7.91 7.63 -2.89
CA ILE A 130 6.45 7.65 -2.72
C ILE A 130 6.13 8.93 -1.95
N ILE A 131 5.20 9.72 -2.49
CA ILE A 131 4.74 10.96 -1.84
C ILE A 131 3.55 10.63 -0.93
N GLY A 132 3.78 10.71 0.38
CA GLY A 132 2.79 10.44 1.41
C GLY A 132 2.20 11.74 1.96
N PHE A 133 0.89 11.92 1.82
CA PHE A 133 0.09 12.94 2.50
C PHE A 133 -1.37 12.53 2.40
N SER A 134 -2.18 12.99 3.35
CA SER A 134 -3.58 12.64 3.39
C SER A 134 -4.37 13.41 2.34
N LYS A 135 -5.25 12.72 1.61
CA LYS A 135 -6.06 13.31 0.53
C LYS A 135 -7.38 12.59 0.37
N SER A 136 -8.38 13.32 -0.12
CA SER A 136 -9.68 12.76 -0.44
C SER A 136 -9.62 12.01 -1.78
N LEU A 137 -10.64 11.22 -2.08
CA LEU A 137 -10.79 10.56 -3.39
C LEU A 137 -10.78 11.53 -4.57
N ALA A 138 -11.32 12.75 -4.40
CA ALA A 138 -11.46 13.73 -5.47
C ALA A 138 -10.15 14.46 -5.82
N ASP A 139 -9.14 14.35 -4.96
CA ASP A 139 -7.85 15.03 -5.10
C ASP A 139 -7.19 14.73 -6.47
N GLU A 140 -6.55 15.74 -7.06
CA GLU A 140 -5.92 15.64 -8.38
C GLU A 140 -4.66 14.78 -8.38
N PHE A 141 -4.09 14.50 -7.21
CA PHE A 141 -3.00 13.56 -7.06
C PHE A 141 -3.42 12.10 -7.38
N ASN A 142 -4.71 11.77 -7.25
CA ASN A 142 -5.22 10.43 -7.52
C ASN A 142 -5.46 10.21 -9.02
N PRO A 143 -5.38 8.96 -9.50
CA PRO A 143 -5.75 8.63 -10.88
C PRO A 143 -7.23 8.95 -11.11
N LYS A 144 -7.54 9.51 -12.28
CA LYS A 144 -8.91 9.87 -12.67
C LYS A 144 -9.68 8.70 -13.27
N SER A 145 -8.98 7.71 -13.84
CA SER A 145 -9.57 6.53 -14.48
C SER A 145 -8.58 5.36 -14.56
N GLU A 146 -9.06 4.20 -15.01
CA GLU A 146 -8.24 3.03 -15.33
C GLU A 146 -7.40 2.54 -14.14
N PHE A 147 -8.03 2.51 -12.96
CA PHE A 147 -7.41 2.00 -11.74
C PHE A 147 -8.30 0.99 -11.05
N VAL A 148 -7.69 0.14 -10.22
CA VAL A 148 -8.43 -0.68 -9.26
C VAL A 148 -8.50 0.03 -7.91
N ALA A 149 -9.71 0.10 -7.34
CA ALA A 149 -9.95 0.64 -6.03
C ALA A 149 -9.89 -0.47 -4.97
N ILE A 150 -9.02 -0.33 -3.98
CA ILE A 150 -8.85 -1.31 -2.89
C ILE A 150 -9.38 -0.74 -1.58
N MET A 151 -10.47 -1.32 -1.07
CA MET A 151 -11.04 -0.91 0.22
C MET A 151 -10.25 -1.55 1.36
N THR A 152 -9.46 -0.75 2.05
CA THR A 152 -8.58 -1.20 3.15
C THR A 152 -9.27 -1.19 4.52
N CYS A 153 -10.48 -0.64 4.60
CA CYS A 153 -11.32 -0.68 5.80
C CYS A 153 -12.78 -1.05 5.46
N SER A 154 -13.45 -1.74 6.38
CA SER A 154 -14.86 -2.13 6.24
C SER A 154 -15.81 -0.93 6.14
N GLN A 155 -15.45 0.20 6.76
CA GLN A 155 -16.25 1.43 6.72
C GLN A 155 -16.24 2.06 5.32
N ALA A 156 -15.08 2.17 4.68
CA ALA A 156 -15.00 2.63 3.29
C ALA A 156 -15.68 1.63 2.34
N ASP A 157 -15.63 0.33 2.69
CA ASP A 157 -16.30 -0.70 1.93
C ASP A 157 -17.84 -0.53 1.90
N GLY A 158 -18.45 -0.10 3.01
CA GLY A 158 -19.89 0.20 3.04
C GLY A 158 -20.27 1.58 2.45
N ALA A 159 -19.38 2.57 2.54
CA ALA A 159 -19.74 3.97 2.30
C ALA A 159 -19.76 4.39 0.82
N CYS A 160 -19.05 3.69 -0.07
CA CYS A 160 -18.90 4.14 -1.46
C CYS A 160 -18.95 2.95 -2.44
N PRO A 161 -20.14 2.56 -2.95
CA PRO A 161 -20.28 1.44 -3.87
C PRO A 161 -19.70 1.75 -5.26
N ASN A 162 -19.79 3.01 -5.71
CA ASN A 162 -19.30 3.44 -7.02
C ASN A 162 -18.17 4.46 -6.88
N ILE A 163 -16.94 4.02 -7.18
CA ILE A 163 -15.77 4.89 -7.24
C ILE A 163 -15.55 5.24 -8.71
N SER A 164 -15.84 6.49 -9.07
CA SER A 164 -15.72 6.96 -10.46
C SER A 164 -14.31 6.73 -11.01
N GLY A 165 -14.22 6.24 -12.24
CA GLY A 165 -12.95 5.91 -12.89
C GLY A 165 -12.32 4.57 -12.49
N ALA A 166 -12.81 3.92 -11.42
CA ALA A 166 -12.32 2.60 -11.04
C ALA A 166 -12.86 1.51 -11.98
N GLU A 167 -11.97 0.68 -12.53
CA GLU A 167 -12.36 -0.48 -13.37
C GLU A 167 -12.90 -1.63 -12.53
N LYS A 168 -12.37 -1.76 -11.31
CA LYS A 168 -12.78 -2.75 -10.31
C LYS A 168 -12.70 -2.14 -8.92
N ARG A 169 -13.55 -2.64 -8.04
CA ARG A 169 -13.56 -2.32 -6.62
C ARG A 169 -13.42 -3.61 -5.83
N ILE A 170 -12.38 -3.72 -5.03
CA ILE A 170 -12.00 -4.97 -4.33
C ILE A 170 -11.85 -4.68 -2.83
N PRO A 171 -12.62 -5.35 -1.96
CA PRO A 171 -12.43 -5.24 -0.53
C PRO A 171 -11.25 -6.11 -0.07
N ILE A 172 -10.19 -5.46 0.42
CA ILE A 172 -9.04 -6.10 1.08
C ILE A 172 -8.89 -5.40 2.43
N THR A 173 -9.78 -5.73 3.36
CA THR A 173 -9.91 -5.01 4.62
C THR A 173 -8.86 -5.44 5.64
N PHE A 174 -8.48 -4.49 6.49
CA PHE A 174 -7.57 -4.67 7.61
C PHE A 174 -8.12 -3.96 8.85
N ASP A 175 -7.95 -4.52 10.04
CA ASP A 175 -8.35 -3.83 11.28
C ASP A 175 -7.53 -2.56 11.49
N ASP A 176 -8.18 -1.54 12.02
CA ASP A 176 -7.51 -0.25 12.22
C ASP A 176 -6.60 -0.32 13.45
N PRO A 177 -5.28 -0.09 13.31
CA PRO A 177 -4.40 -0.02 14.47
C PRO A 177 -4.71 1.20 15.35
N LYS A 178 -5.56 2.13 14.89
CA LYS A 178 -6.11 3.25 15.68
C LYS A 178 -6.67 2.83 17.05
N ALA A 179 -7.17 1.59 17.19
CA ALA A 179 -7.67 1.08 18.47
C ALA A 179 -6.61 1.07 19.59
N PHE A 180 -5.33 1.12 19.23
CA PHE A 180 -4.19 1.12 20.15
C PHE A 180 -3.51 2.49 20.23
N ASP A 181 -4.14 3.55 19.71
CA ASP A 181 -3.57 4.89 19.80
C ASP A 181 -3.44 5.32 21.27
N ASN A 182 -2.25 5.83 21.61
CA ASN A 182 -1.86 6.24 22.97
C ASN A 182 -1.81 5.10 24.00
N THR A 183 -1.82 3.83 23.56
CA THR A 183 -1.58 2.68 24.46
C THR A 183 -0.12 2.24 24.40
N PRO A 184 0.38 1.50 25.41
CA PRO A 184 1.73 0.93 25.39
C PRO A 184 2.01 0.02 24.18
N GLU A 185 0.97 -0.64 23.63
CA GLU A 185 1.05 -1.57 22.52
C GLU A 185 1.02 -0.87 21.14
N GLN A 186 0.89 0.46 21.07
CA GLN A 186 0.72 1.21 19.82
C GLN A 186 1.80 0.84 18.79
N ALA A 187 3.09 0.93 19.17
CA ALA A 187 4.18 0.68 18.23
C ALA A 187 4.15 -0.76 17.69
N GLU A 188 3.88 -1.74 18.57
CA GLU A 188 3.78 -3.15 18.22
C GLU A 188 2.63 -3.40 17.25
N LYS A 189 1.43 -2.88 17.56
CA LYS A 189 0.23 -3.12 16.75
C LYS A 189 0.28 -2.46 15.38
N TYR A 190 0.91 -1.30 15.28
CA TYR A 190 1.20 -0.69 13.98
C TYR A 190 2.21 -1.52 13.18
N GLN A 191 3.26 -2.04 13.81
CA GLN A 191 4.23 -2.92 13.14
C GLN A 191 3.60 -4.24 12.69
N GLU A 192 2.78 -4.86 13.54
CA GLU A 192 2.00 -6.07 13.23
C GLU A 192 1.13 -5.84 11.99
N ARG A 193 0.37 -4.74 11.97
CA ARG A 193 -0.48 -4.38 10.84
C ARG A 193 0.32 -4.10 9.57
N SER A 194 1.44 -3.39 9.69
CA SER A 194 2.37 -3.12 8.58
C SER A 194 2.91 -4.42 7.98
N ASN A 195 3.34 -5.37 8.84
CA ASN A 195 3.86 -6.66 8.41
C ASN A 195 2.79 -7.55 7.77
N GLN A 196 1.55 -7.53 8.28
CA GLN A 196 0.44 -8.24 7.63
C GLN A 196 0.21 -7.70 6.22
N ILE A 197 0.08 -6.37 6.08
CA ILE A 197 -0.11 -5.70 4.79
C ILE A 197 1.04 -6.04 3.83
N ALA A 198 2.29 -5.97 4.31
CA ALA A 198 3.47 -6.34 3.54
C ALA A 198 3.43 -7.81 3.09
N THR A 199 3.00 -8.72 3.96
CA THR A 199 2.89 -10.15 3.66
C THR A 199 1.86 -10.44 2.58
N GLU A 200 0.68 -9.82 2.68
CA GLU A 200 -0.38 -9.98 1.68
C GLU A 200 0.04 -9.41 0.32
N PHE A 201 0.68 -8.23 0.27
CA PHE A 201 1.16 -7.70 -1.01
C PHE A 201 2.38 -8.43 -1.55
N TYR A 202 3.25 -8.97 -0.69
CA TYR A 202 4.29 -9.87 -1.16
C TYR A 202 3.65 -11.08 -1.89
N TYR A 203 2.68 -11.73 -1.27
CA TYR A 203 1.96 -12.82 -1.92
C TYR A 203 1.31 -12.39 -3.25
N VAL A 204 0.59 -11.27 -3.27
CA VAL A 204 -0.08 -10.77 -4.50
C VAL A 204 0.90 -10.63 -5.64
N PHE A 205 2.00 -9.90 -5.43
CA PHE A 205 2.96 -9.64 -6.50
C PHE A 205 3.79 -10.88 -6.84
N SER A 206 3.97 -11.84 -5.92
CA SER A 206 4.69 -13.09 -6.20
C SER A 206 3.90 -14.06 -7.07
N GLN A 207 2.59 -13.86 -7.20
CA GLN A 207 1.75 -14.67 -8.11
C GLN A 207 1.81 -14.19 -9.56
N ILE A 208 2.33 -12.98 -9.81
CA ILE A 208 2.29 -12.37 -11.14
C ILE A 208 3.35 -12.99 -12.04
N LYS A 209 2.92 -13.44 -13.22
CA LYS A 209 3.77 -14.01 -14.28
C LYS A 209 4.12 -12.91 -15.27
N GLN A 210 5.41 -12.81 -15.61
CA GLN A 210 5.98 -11.88 -16.60
C GLN A 210 6.35 -12.62 -17.88
#